data_AF-A0A1Q7QND1-F1
#
_entry.id   AF-A0A1Q7QND1-F1
#
_cell.length_a   1.000
_cell.length_b   1.000
_cell.length_c   1.000
_cell.angle_alpha   90.00
_cell.angle_beta   90.00
_cell.angle_gamma   90.00
#
_symmetry.space_group_name_H-M   'P 1'
#
loop_
_entity.id
_entity.type
_entity.pdbx_description
1 polymer ?
#
loop_
_entity_poly.entity_id
_entity_poly.type
_entity_poly.pdbx_seq_one_letter_code
_entity_poly.pdbx_strand_id
1 'polypeptide(L)'
;MSAPTIYWQGGESYWLAHVPVLPGCVASGTTKDESVANARRAFRAYLELLETRGVSVEHWKDLDPDTFAVKPLPADRVAPEDVGALEEHELRDFLHRMEASRSALVALVRGLSPAELERKPTETTWSVREALEHIMESEAEFLAKLERWPDDPFNTLQAVHRMAFQRFTVMDPAETALDHTVMGRRWTTRKVMRRILEHEFEHHGQIKEIVAALGADRPPE
;
A
#
# COMPACT_ATOMS: atom_id res chain seq x y z
N MET A 1 15.38 20.51 12.93
CA MET A 1 15.04 19.19 12.36
C MET A 1 15.89 18.15 13.07
N SER A 2 15.31 17.01 13.45
CA SER A 2 16.09 15.88 13.99
C SER A 2 17.08 15.40 12.92
N ALA A 3 18.24 14.87 13.35
CA ALA A 3 19.17 14.26 12.42
C ALA A 3 18.50 13.05 11.71
N PRO A 4 18.70 12.85 10.39
CA PRO A 4 18.20 11.69 9.67
C PRO A 4 18.55 10.38 10.37
N THR A 5 17.56 9.48 10.47
CA THR A 5 17.68 8.24 11.23
C THR A 5 17.19 7.06 10.40
N ILE A 6 17.91 5.94 10.48
CA ILE A 6 17.47 4.63 10.02
C ILE A 6 16.82 3.91 11.21
N TYR A 7 15.57 3.50 11.05
CA TYR A 7 14.82 2.79 12.09
C TYR A 7 14.73 1.31 11.76
N TRP A 8 15.20 0.44 12.67
CA TRP A 8 15.10 -1.00 12.48
C TRP A 8 13.98 -1.62 13.32
N GLN A 9 13.31 -2.62 12.76
CA GLN A 9 12.41 -3.53 13.46
C GLN A 9 12.67 -4.96 12.98
N GLY A 10 12.26 -5.97 13.75
CA GLY A 10 12.43 -7.36 13.35
C GLY A 10 12.64 -8.31 14.52
N GLY A 11 13.08 -9.52 14.19
CA GLY A 11 13.34 -10.61 15.12
C GLY A 11 14.24 -11.68 14.49
N GLU A 12 14.20 -12.89 15.04
CA GLU A 12 15.17 -13.98 14.83
C GLU A 12 15.71 -14.14 13.39
N SER A 13 14.87 -14.13 12.36
CA SER A 13 15.27 -14.42 10.98
C SER A 13 14.94 -13.33 9.95
N TYR A 14 14.28 -12.24 10.36
CA TYR A 14 13.87 -11.16 9.46
C TYR A 14 13.93 -9.80 10.14
N TRP A 15 14.65 -8.88 9.50
CA TRP A 15 14.84 -7.52 9.94
C TRP A 15 14.47 -6.57 8.81
N LEU A 16 13.87 -5.44 9.17
CA LEU A 16 13.47 -4.39 8.26
C LEU A 16 14.00 -3.05 8.77
N ALA A 17 14.71 -2.34 7.90
CA ALA A 17 15.27 -1.02 8.16
C ALA A 17 14.56 0.03 7.29
N HIS A 18 13.89 0.96 7.94
CA HIS A 18 13.15 2.08 7.35
C HIS A 18 14.03 3.33 7.32
N VAL A 19 13.89 4.15 6.28
CA VAL A 19 14.58 5.44 6.15
C VAL A 19 13.55 6.56 5.95
N PRO A 20 12.82 6.99 7.01
CA PRO A 20 11.66 7.88 6.88
C PRO A 20 11.96 9.23 6.24
N VAL A 21 13.20 9.73 6.36
CA VAL A 21 13.63 10.96 5.69
C VAL A 21 13.46 10.88 4.16
N LEU A 22 13.52 9.68 3.57
CA LEU A 22 13.21 9.41 2.16
C LEU A 22 12.03 8.42 2.08
N PRO A 23 10.77 8.91 2.13
CA PRO A 23 9.60 8.04 2.15
C PRO A 23 9.55 7.11 0.94
N GLY A 24 9.39 5.81 1.20
CA GLY A 24 9.51 4.71 0.22
C GLY A 24 10.81 3.90 0.35
N CYS A 25 11.86 4.45 0.97
CA CYS A 25 13.13 3.76 1.16
C CYS A 25 13.08 2.82 2.37
N VAL A 26 13.16 1.51 2.08
CA VAL A 26 13.23 0.44 3.07
C VAL A 26 14.10 -0.68 2.54
N ALA A 27 14.74 -1.44 3.42
CA ALA A 27 15.39 -2.69 3.05
C ALA A 27 15.30 -3.73 4.14
N SER A 28 15.23 -4.99 3.74
CA SER A 28 15.26 -6.13 4.66
C SER A 28 16.65 -6.77 4.75
N GLY A 29 16.85 -7.58 5.79
CA GLY A 29 18.02 -8.43 5.97
C GLY A 29 17.73 -9.58 6.93
N THR A 30 18.60 -10.58 6.94
CA THR A 30 18.55 -11.70 7.89
C THR A 30 19.11 -11.32 9.26
N THR A 31 19.87 -10.24 9.32
CA THR A 31 20.34 -9.61 10.56
C THR A 31 20.01 -8.12 10.58
N LYS A 32 19.99 -7.54 11.78
CA LYS A 32 19.85 -6.09 11.96
C LYS A 32 20.88 -5.32 11.14
N ASP A 33 22.16 -5.64 11.29
CA ASP A 33 23.25 -4.89 10.64
C ASP A 33 23.21 -5.04 9.11
N GLU A 34 22.84 -6.22 8.61
CA GLU A 34 22.58 -6.43 7.19
C GLU A 34 21.42 -5.56 6.71
N SER A 35 20.29 -5.51 7.42
CA SER A 35 19.16 -4.68 7.01
C SER A 35 19.53 -3.19 6.93
N VAL A 36 20.35 -2.69 7.87
CA VAL A 36 20.84 -1.31 7.88
C VAL A 36 21.81 -1.05 6.72
N ALA A 37 22.75 -1.97 6.47
CA ALA A 37 23.66 -1.87 5.32
C ALA A 37 22.89 -1.92 3.99
N ASN A 38 21.83 -2.73 3.93
CA ASN A 38 20.95 -2.81 2.76
C ASN A 38 20.15 -1.52 2.60
N ALA A 39 19.66 -0.92 3.67
CA ALA A 39 18.91 0.35 3.63
C ALA A 39 19.77 1.50 3.10
N ARG A 40 21.06 1.55 3.44
CA ARG A 40 22.02 2.52 2.89
C ARG A 40 22.26 2.37 1.39
N ARG A 41 22.25 1.13 0.88
CA ARG A 41 22.32 0.87 -0.56
C ARG A 41 21.00 1.19 -1.25
N ALA A 42 19.88 0.81 -0.63
CA ALA A 42 18.54 1.08 -1.11
C ALA A 42 18.27 2.58 -1.20
N PHE A 43 18.76 3.39 -0.27
CA PHE A 43 18.66 4.85 -0.31
C PHE A 43 19.22 5.41 -1.61
N ARG A 44 20.45 5.03 -1.96
CA ARG A 44 21.12 5.50 -3.18
C ARG A 44 20.41 4.99 -4.44
N ALA A 45 20.05 3.70 -4.48
CA ALA A 45 19.33 3.12 -5.61
C ALA A 45 17.92 3.71 -5.80
N TYR A 46 17.23 4.06 -4.71
CA TYR A 46 15.92 4.67 -4.77
C TYR A 46 16.00 6.11 -5.25
N LEU A 47 17.01 6.89 -4.83
CA LEU A 47 17.26 8.21 -5.39
C LEU A 47 17.50 8.15 -6.90
N GLU A 48 18.33 7.22 -7.38
CA GLU A 48 18.57 7.01 -8.81
C GLU A 48 17.28 6.64 -9.57
N LEU A 49 16.43 5.80 -8.98
CA LEU A 49 15.13 5.45 -9.55
C LEU A 49 14.23 6.68 -9.66
N LEU A 50 14.12 7.49 -8.60
CA LEU A 50 13.32 8.70 -8.58
C LEU A 50 13.80 9.71 -9.62
N GLU A 51 15.12 9.96 -9.68
CA GLU A 51 15.73 10.86 -10.65
C GLU A 51 15.48 10.40 -12.10
N THR A 52 15.69 9.11 -12.40
CA THR A 52 15.43 8.53 -13.72
C THR A 52 13.96 8.66 -14.15
N ARG A 53 13.04 8.75 -13.18
CA ARG A 53 11.60 8.91 -13.41
C ARG A 53 11.13 10.35 -13.34
N GLY A 54 12.06 11.32 -13.27
CA GLY A 54 11.75 12.75 -13.29
C GLY A 54 11.19 13.30 -11.97
N VAL A 55 11.36 12.58 -10.87
CA VAL A 55 11.04 13.08 -9.52
C VAL A 55 12.24 13.87 -9.01
N SER A 56 12.01 15.09 -8.50
CA SER A 56 13.07 15.89 -7.90
C SER A 56 13.65 15.19 -6.67
N VAL A 57 14.97 15.06 -6.63
CA VAL A 57 15.73 14.49 -5.51
C VAL A 57 16.58 15.51 -4.75
N GLU A 58 16.40 16.79 -5.07
CA GLU A 58 17.21 17.91 -4.56
C GLU A 58 17.28 17.97 -3.03
N HIS A 59 16.22 17.54 -2.34
CA HIS A 59 16.17 17.52 -0.87
C HIS A 59 17.11 16.49 -0.24
N TRP A 60 17.44 15.41 -0.97
CA TRP A 60 18.16 14.25 -0.43
C TRP A 60 19.55 14.03 -1.03
N LYS A 61 19.87 14.69 -2.16
CA LYS A 61 21.11 14.43 -2.92
C LYS A 61 22.41 14.62 -2.13
N ASP A 62 22.39 15.53 -1.15
CA ASP A 62 23.55 15.85 -0.31
C ASP A 62 23.57 15.04 1.00
N LEU A 63 22.56 14.19 1.23
CA LEU A 63 22.51 13.32 2.41
C LEU A 63 23.37 12.08 2.20
N ASP A 64 24.25 11.79 3.16
CA ASP A 64 25.00 10.54 3.19
C ASP A 64 24.35 9.54 4.17
N PRO A 65 23.71 8.46 3.67
CA PRO A 65 23.03 7.49 4.54
C PRO A 65 24.00 6.72 5.46
N ASP A 66 25.32 6.78 5.20
CA ASP A 66 26.32 6.19 6.09
C ASP A 66 26.49 6.98 7.40
N THR A 67 26.08 8.26 7.42
CA THR A 67 26.13 9.15 8.59
C THR A 67 24.87 9.11 9.45
N PHE A 68 23.79 8.49 8.97
CA PHE A 68 22.51 8.49 9.67
C PHE A 68 22.60 7.76 11.01
N ALA A 69 21.90 8.27 12.02
CA ALA A 69 21.74 7.57 13.28
C ALA A 69 20.96 6.26 13.06
N VAL A 70 21.21 5.24 13.88
CA VAL A 70 20.51 3.95 13.78
C VAL A 70 19.79 3.67 15.10
N LYS A 71 18.46 3.56 15.06
CA LYS A 71 17.61 3.41 16.25
C LYS A 71 16.58 2.30 16.04
N PRO A 72 16.09 1.62 17.11
CA PRO A 72 14.90 0.80 16.98
C PRO A 72 13.71 1.67 16.56
N LEU A 73 12.83 1.12 15.72
CA LEU A 73 11.53 1.74 15.46
C LEU A 73 10.71 1.79 16.77
N PRO A 74 9.93 2.86 17.02
CA PRO A 74 9.03 2.91 18.17
C PRO A 74 8.07 1.72 18.23
N ALA A 75 7.60 1.39 19.44
CA ALA A 75 6.83 0.16 19.69
C ALA A 75 5.48 0.13 18.98
N ASP A 76 4.86 1.29 18.78
CA ASP A 76 3.64 1.49 18.00
C ASP A 76 3.88 1.54 16.48
N ARG A 77 5.15 1.44 16.06
CA ARG A 77 5.62 1.46 14.68
C ARG A 77 5.39 2.78 13.93
N VAL A 78 5.27 3.87 14.67
CA VAL A 78 5.19 5.23 14.12
C VAL A 78 6.54 5.90 14.26
N ALA A 79 7.21 6.23 13.15
CA ALA A 79 8.44 6.99 13.20
C ALA A 79 8.15 8.45 13.62
N PRO A 80 9.09 9.15 14.27
CA PRO A 80 8.91 10.58 14.57
C PRO A 80 8.58 11.44 13.35
N GLU A 81 9.08 11.06 12.17
CA GLU A 81 8.79 11.69 10.88
C GLU A 81 7.35 11.46 10.38
N ASP A 82 6.64 10.46 10.89
CA ASP A 82 5.24 10.17 10.52
C ASP A 82 4.23 11.06 11.29
N VAL A 83 4.70 11.83 12.27
CA VAL A 83 3.84 12.58 13.20
C VAL A 83 3.68 14.03 12.73
N GLY A 84 2.45 14.40 12.40
CA GLY A 84 2.09 15.78 12.07
C GLY A 84 0.99 15.85 11.01
N ALA A 85 0.55 17.07 10.72
CA ALA A 85 -0.22 17.31 9.51
C ALA A 85 0.75 17.39 8.33
N LEU A 86 0.37 16.80 7.20
CA LEU A 86 1.09 16.98 5.94
C LEU A 86 0.73 18.33 5.33
N GLU A 87 1.73 19.00 4.79
CA GLU A 87 1.57 20.18 3.95
C GLU A 87 1.10 19.77 2.54
N GLU A 88 0.46 20.70 1.82
CA GLU A 88 -0.09 20.42 0.48
C GLU A 88 0.99 19.95 -0.51
N HIS A 89 2.21 20.47 -0.41
CA HIS A 89 3.31 20.04 -1.26
C HIS A 89 3.78 18.63 -0.95
N GLU A 90 3.74 18.18 0.32
CA GLU A 90 4.11 16.81 0.71
C GLU A 90 3.15 15.78 0.11
N LEU A 91 1.84 16.11 0.05
CA LEU A 91 0.84 15.28 -0.62
C LEU A 91 1.10 15.19 -2.14
N ARG A 92 1.43 16.31 -2.79
CA ARG A 92 1.77 16.32 -4.22
C ARG A 92 3.05 15.53 -4.50
N ASP A 93 4.08 15.69 -3.65
CA ASP A 93 5.33 14.97 -3.76
C ASP A 93 5.15 13.46 -3.52
N PHE A 94 4.25 13.08 -2.61
CA PHE A 94 3.84 11.69 -2.45
C PHE A 94 3.22 11.13 -3.74
N LEU A 95 2.26 11.83 -4.34
CA LEU A 95 1.60 11.38 -5.57
C LEU A 95 2.60 11.21 -6.73
N HIS A 96 3.52 12.16 -6.92
CA HIS A 96 4.56 12.05 -7.95
C HIS A 96 5.47 10.84 -7.73
N ARG A 97 5.90 10.59 -6.48
CA ARG A 97 6.72 9.42 -6.13
C ARG A 97 5.97 8.11 -6.29
N MET A 98 4.69 8.09 -5.94
CA MET A 98 3.81 6.93 -6.09
C MET A 98 3.70 6.53 -7.56
N GLU A 99 3.44 7.49 -8.45
CA GLU A 99 3.35 7.26 -9.89
C GLU A 99 4.70 6.86 -10.51
N ALA A 100 5.80 7.50 -10.12
CA ALA A 100 7.14 7.12 -10.55
C ALA A 100 7.47 5.67 -10.16
N SER A 101 7.16 5.28 -8.92
CA SER A 101 7.38 3.92 -8.40
C SER A 101 6.51 2.90 -9.14
N ARG A 102 5.22 3.20 -9.37
CA ARG A 102 4.32 2.34 -10.13
C ARG A 102 4.79 2.16 -11.57
N SER A 103 5.21 3.24 -12.22
CA SER A 103 5.75 3.25 -13.57
C SER A 103 7.03 2.41 -13.68
N ALA A 104 7.90 2.47 -12.67
CA ALA A 104 9.10 1.64 -12.59
C ALA A 104 8.76 0.15 -12.47
N LEU A 105 7.86 -0.20 -11.56
CA LEU A 105 7.40 -1.58 -11.37
C LEU A 105 6.78 -2.16 -12.64
N VAL A 106 5.85 -1.42 -13.28
CA VAL A 106 5.19 -1.88 -14.51
C VAL A 106 6.20 -2.05 -15.64
N ALA A 107 7.13 -1.11 -15.81
CA ALA A 107 8.17 -1.22 -16.83
C ALA A 107 9.06 -2.46 -16.65
N LEU A 108 9.35 -2.83 -15.39
CA LEU A 108 10.15 -4.01 -15.05
C LEU A 108 9.46 -5.33 -15.43
N VAL A 109 8.14 -5.42 -15.22
CA VAL A 109 7.41 -6.71 -15.33
C VAL A 109 6.60 -6.87 -16.62
N ARG A 110 6.29 -5.78 -17.35
CA ARG A 110 5.40 -5.81 -18.53
C ARG A 110 5.86 -6.71 -19.68
N GLY A 111 7.14 -7.06 -19.75
CA GLY A 111 7.72 -7.91 -20.79
C GLY A 111 7.70 -9.40 -20.48
N LEU A 112 7.33 -9.78 -19.25
CA LEU A 112 7.35 -11.17 -18.80
C LEU A 112 6.15 -11.94 -19.36
N SER A 113 6.39 -13.19 -19.78
CA SER A 113 5.35 -14.13 -20.14
C SER A 113 4.59 -14.64 -18.89
N PRO A 114 3.37 -15.18 -19.04
CA PRO A 114 2.63 -15.78 -17.92
C PRO A 114 3.43 -16.83 -17.15
N ALA A 115 4.19 -17.69 -17.84
CA ALA A 115 5.02 -18.70 -17.21
C ALA A 115 6.18 -18.10 -16.38
N GLU A 116 6.75 -16.97 -16.83
CA GLU A 116 7.79 -16.27 -16.08
C GLU A 116 7.24 -15.56 -14.85
N LEU A 117 6.01 -15.03 -14.92
CA LEU A 117 5.34 -14.41 -13.77
C LEU A 117 5.12 -15.41 -12.63
N GLU A 118 4.75 -16.65 -12.96
CA GLU A 118 4.48 -17.70 -11.98
C GLU A 118 5.74 -18.42 -11.47
N ARG A 119 6.84 -18.39 -12.22
CA ARG A 119 8.05 -19.13 -11.89
C ARG A 119 8.72 -18.60 -10.61
N LYS A 120 8.92 -19.48 -9.63
CA LYS A 120 9.74 -19.21 -8.44
C LYS A 120 11.21 -19.47 -8.73
N PRO A 121 12.13 -18.51 -8.46
CA PRO A 121 13.57 -18.74 -8.63
C PRO A 121 14.14 -19.82 -7.71
N THR A 122 13.64 -19.89 -6.47
CA THR A 122 13.94 -20.93 -5.46
C THR A 122 12.66 -21.30 -4.73
N GLU A 123 12.67 -22.39 -3.95
CA GLU A 123 11.50 -22.81 -3.17
C GLU A 123 11.03 -21.76 -2.14
N THR A 124 11.95 -20.91 -1.67
CA THR A 124 11.69 -19.89 -0.65
C THR A 124 11.50 -18.48 -1.20
N THR A 125 11.77 -18.27 -2.49
CA THR A 125 11.63 -16.95 -3.14
C THR A 125 10.25 -16.85 -3.78
N TRP A 126 9.57 -15.73 -3.54
CA TRP A 126 8.30 -15.44 -4.20
C TRP A 126 8.45 -15.34 -5.72
N SER A 127 7.41 -15.75 -6.44
CA SER A 127 7.29 -15.43 -7.87
C SER A 127 6.99 -13.93 -8.05
N VAL A 128 7.13 -13.43 -9.28
CA VAL A 128 6.71 -12.05 -9.60
C VAL A 128 5.21 -11.90 -9.37
N ARG A 129 4.41 -12.92 -9.69
CA ARG A 129 2.97 -12.95 -9.44
C ARG A 129 2.62 -12.81 -7.96
N GLU A 130 3.30 -13.53 -7.08
CA GLU A 130 3.09 -13.45 -5.63
C GLU A 130 3.49 -12.07 -5.08
N ALA A 131 4.60 -11.50 -5.55
CA ALA A 131 5.01 -10.16 -5.14
C ALA A 131 4.03 -9.06 -5.58
N LEU A 132 3.52 -9.14 -6.83
CA LEU A 132 2.51 -8.21 -7.33
C LEU A 132 1.19 -8.33 -6.55
N GLU A 133 0.77 -9.55 -6.21
CA GLU A 133 -0.42 -9.77 -5.37
C GLU A 133 -0.24 -9.19 -3.98
N HIS A 134 0.91 -9.40 -3.35
CA HIS A 134 1.21 -8.79 -2.06
C HIS A 134 1.13 -7.26 -2.10
N ILE A 135 1.63 -6.61 -3.17
CA ILE A 135 1.51 -5.16 -3.35
C ILE A 135 0.05 -4.73 -3.44
N MET A 136 -0.76 -5.41 -4.27
CA MET A 136 -2.18 -5.07 -4.45
C MET A 136 -2.98 -5.20 -3.15
N GLU A 137 -2.78 -6.29 -2.41
CA GLU A 137 -3.46 -6.52 -1.13
C GLU A 137 -3.04 -5.51 -0.07
N SER A 138 -1.73 -5.22 0.02
CA SER A 138 -1.20 -4.25 0.99
C SER A 138 -1.73 -2.84 0.75
N GLU A 139 -1.81 -2.38 -0.50
CA GLU A 139 -2.36 -1.06 -0.82
C GLU A 139 -3.83 -0.93 -0.39
N ALA A 140 -4.65 -1.95 -0.64
CA ALA A 140 -6.04 -1.97 -0.16
C ALA A 140 -6.13 -1.96 1.37
N GLU A 141 -5.25 -2.72 2.04
CA GLU A 141 -5.19 -2.78 3.50
C GLU A 141 -4.72 -1.46 4.13
N PHE A 142 -3.78 -0.74 3.50
CA PHE A 142 -3.31 0.55 3.99
C PHE A 142 -4.36 1.64 3.81
N LEU A 143 -5.03 1.70 2.66
CA LEU A 143 -6.10 2.67 2.42
C LEU A 143 -7.26 2.52 3.43
N ALA A 144 -7.59 1.28 3.82
CA ALA A 144 -8.63 1.01 4.80
C ALA A 144 -8.34 1.55 6.22
N LYS A 145 -7.09 1.97 6.51
CA LYS A 145 -6.69 2.55 7.81
C LYS A 145 -6.93 4.07 7.91
N LEU A 146 -7.25 4.73 6.79
CA LEU A 146 -7.50 6.17 6.78
C LEU A 146 -8.95 6.46 7.13
N GLU A 147 -9.16 7.28 8.17
CA GLU A 147 -10.48 7.78 8.55
C GLU A 147 -10.85 9.04 7.77
N ARG A 148 -12.15 9.21 7.53
CA ARG A 148 -12.77 10.18 6.62
C ARG A 148 -12.25 10.04 5.18
N TRP A 149 -13.04 9.34 4.38
CA TRP A 149 -12.89 9.31 2.93
C TRP A 149 -13.13 10.70 2.30
N PRO A 150 -12.64 10.95 1.07
CA PRO A 150 -12.77 12.25 0.40
C PRO A 150 -14.21 12.79 0.39
N ASP A 151 -14.33 14.12 0.43
CA ASP A 151 -15.63 14.83 0.47
C ASP A 151 -16.48 14.58 -0.78
N ASP A 152 -15.89 14.13 -1.89
CA ASP A 152 -16.60 13.52 -3.02
C ASP A 152 -16.62 11.98 -2.87
N PRO A 153 -17.60 11.42 -2.15
CA PRO A 153 -17.64 9.98 -1.89
C PRO A 153 -17.94 9.16 -3.15
N PHE A 154 -18.52 9.75 -4.20
CA PHE A 154 -19.00 8.99 -5.36
C PHE A 154 -17.86 8.42 -6.18
N ASN A 155 -16.83 9.23 -6.45
CA ASN A 155 -15.68 8.75 -7.22
C ASN A 155 -14.92 7.64 -6.49
N THR A 156 -14.76 7.77 -5.17
CA THR A 156 -14.08 6.75 -4.36
C THR A 156 -14.91 5.48 -4.24
N LEU A 157 -16.22 5.59 -3.99
CA LEU A 157 -17.15 4.47 -3.99
C LEU A 157 -17.07 3.69 -5.32
N GLN A 158 -17.06 4.40 -6.45
CA GLN A 158 -16.95 3.78 -7.77
C GLN A 158 -15.56 3.16 -8.02
N ALA A 159 -14.47 3.76 -7.52
CA ALA A 159 -13.13 3.19 -7.63
C ALA A 159 -13.03 1.82 -6.91
N VAL A 160 -13.52 1.74 -5.67
CA VAL A 160 -13.56 0.48 -4.90
C VAL A 160 -14.46 -0.55 -5.58
N HIS A 161 -15.61 -0.13 -6.12
CA HIS A 161 -16.48 -1.03 -6.88
C HIS A 161 -15.77 -1.62 -8.11
N ARG A 162 -15.02 -0.81 -8.87
CA ARG A 162 -14.26 -1.28 -10.04
C ARG A 162 -13.19 -2.30 -9.68
N MET A 163 -12.52 -2.15 -8.52
CA MET A 163 -11.57 -3.15 -8.03
C MET A 163 -12.24 -4.51 -7.81
N ALA A 164 -13.38 -4.52 -7.10
CA ALA A 164 -14.15 -5.74 -6.85
C ALA A 164 -14.67 -6.37 -8.16
N PHE A 165 -15.24 -5.54 -9.04
CA PHE A 165 -15.76 -5.97 -10.34
C PHE A 165 -14.66 -6.64 -11.19
N GLN A 166 -13.48 -6.02 -11.27
CA GLN A 166 -12.35 -6.58 -12.01
C GLN A 166 -11.90 -7.94 -11.45
N ARG A 167 -11.79 -8.08 -10.12
CA ARG A 167 -11.41 -9.35 -9.46
C ARG A 167 -12.37 -10.48 -9.83
N PHE A 168 -13.67 -10.24 -9.83
CA PHE A 168 -14.67 -11.27 -10.20
C PHE A 168 -14.77 -11.52 -11.71
N THR A 169 -14.44 -10.54 -12.55
CA THR A 169 -14.50 -10.68 -14.02
C THR A 169 -13.48 -11.67 -14.56
N VAL A 170 -12.29 -11.71 -13.96
CA VAL A 170 -11.16 -12.55 -14.42
C VAL A 170 -11.01 -13.85 -13.62
N MET A 171 -11.91 -14.12 -12.68
CA MET A 171 -11.85 -15.29 -11.80
C MET A 171 -12.24 -16.56 -12.55
N ASP A 172 -11.42 -17.62 -12.43
CA ASP A 172 -11.78 -18.93 -12.97
C ASP A 172 -12.78 -19.65 -12.04
N PRO A 173 -13.90 -20.21 -12.54
CA PRO A 173 -14.83 -20.99 -11.74
C PRO A 173 -14.17 -22.09 -10.88
N ALA A 174 -13.08 -22.71 -11.34
CA ALA A 174 -12.32 -23.71 -10.60
C ALA A 174 -11.67 -23.12 -9.33
N GLU A 175 -11.25 -21.85 -9.36
CA GLU A 175 -10.64 -21.15 -8.21
C GLU A 175 -11.69 -20.77 -7.15
N THR A 176 -12.98 -20.81 -7.48
CA THR A 176 -14.05 -20.42 -6.54
C THR A 176 -14.31 -21.45 -5.43
N ALA A 177 -13.73 -22.65 -5.55
CA ALA A 177 -13.80 -23.70 -4.53
C ALA A 177 -12.91 -23.41 -3.30
N LEU A 178 -12.10 -22.35 -3.35
CA LEU A 178 -11.23 -21.94 -2.25
C LEU A 178 -12.03 -21.36 -1.08
N ASP A 179 -11.58 -21.73 0.12
CA ASP A 179 -12.11 -21.25 1.39
C ASP A 179 -10.99 -20.65 2.24
N HIS A 180 -11.23 -19.47 2.80
CA HIS A 180 -10.28 -18.77 3.67
C HIS A 180 -10.86 -18.63 5.07
N THR A 181 -10.00 -18.68 6.10
CA THR A 181 -10.38 -18.31 7.46
C THR A 181 -9.70 -17.00 7.82
N VAL A 182 -10.48 -15.95 8.05
CA VAL A 182 -9.99 -14.62 8.43
C VAL A 182 -10.61 -14.24 9.76
N MET A 183 -9.78 -13.92 10.75
CA MET A 183 -10.20 -13.60 12.13
C MET A 183 -11.19 -14.64 12.71
N GLY A 184 -10.89 -15.93 12.53
CA GLY A 184 -11.70 -17.05 13.02
C GLY A 184 -13.01 -17.28 12.26
N ARG A 185 -13.27 -16.55 11.16
CA ARG A 185 -14.47 -16.71 10.34
C ARG A 185 -14.12 -17.33 9.00
N ARG A 186 -14.84 -18.39 8.62
CA ARG A 186 -14.76 -18.98 7.27
C ARG A 186 -15.42 -18.07 6.25
N TRP A 187 -14.74 -17.89 5.12
CA TRP A 187 -15.13 -17.09 3.97
C TRP A 187 -14.98 -17.95 2.71
N THR A 188 -16.12 -18.26 2.10
CA THR A 188 -16.18 -18.90 0.79
C THR A 188 -16.40 -17.83 -0.27
N THR A 189 -16.01 -18.08 -1.52
CA THR A 189 -16.28 -17.15 -2.64
C THR A 189 -17.76 -16.77 -2.72
N ARG A 190 -18.66 -17.74 -2.58
CA ARG A 190 -20.12 -17.50 -2.57
C ARG A 190 -20.56 -16.59 -1.41
N LYS A 191 -19.98 -16.76 -0.23
CA LYS A 191 -20.29 -15.91 0.93
C LYS A 191 -19.82 -14.48 0.70
N VAL A 192 -18.64 -14.27 0.11
CA VAL A 192 -18.13 -12.93 -0.24
C VAL A 192 -19.08 -12.25 -1.22
N MET A 193 -19.38 -12.91 -2.36
CA MET A 193 -20.29 -12.37 -3.37
C MET A 193 -21.66 -12.02 -2.79
N ARG A 194 -22.25 -12.93 -1.99
CA ARG A 194 -23.53 -12.69 -1.32
C ARG A 194 -23.48 -11.51 -0.36
N ARG A 195 -22.43 -11.39 0.47
CA ARG A 195 -22.31 -10.28 1.44
C ARG A 195 -22.15 -8.92 0.78
N ILE A 196 -21.44 -8.84 -0.35
CA ILE A 196 -21.33 -7.60 -1.13
C ILE A 196 -22.73 -7.12 -1.56
N LEU A 197 -23.53 -8.02 -2.16
CA LEU A 197 -24.87 -7.68 -2.64
C LEU A 197 -25.85 -7.36 -1.50
N GLU A 198 -25.87 -8.17 -0.44
CA GLU A 198 -26.73 -7.94 0.72
C GLU A 198 -26.44 -6.60 1.40
N HIS A 199 -25.17 -6.27 1.60
CA HIS A 199 -24.75 -5.05 2.29
C HIS A 199 -25.09 -3.79 1.50
N GLU A 200 -24.88 -3.80 0.19
CA GLU A 200 -25.29 -2.70 -0.69
C GLU A 200 -26.82 -2.50 -0.64
N PHE A 201 -27.60 -3.57 -0.71
CA PHE A 201 -29.06 -3.48 -0.68
C PHE A 201 -29.61 -3.00 0.67
N GLU A 202 -29.03 -3.47 1.78
CA GLU A 202 -29.34 -3.00 3.14
C GLU A 202 -29.12 -1.49 3.28
N HIS A 203 -27.94 -1.01 2.91
CA HIS A 203 -27.62 0.42 3.01
C HIS A 203 -28.36 1.26 1.97
N HIS A 204 -28.70 0.72 0.80
CA HIS A 204 -29.60 1.41 -0.14
C HIS A 204 -30.96 1.73 0.51
N GLY A 205 -31.53 0.78 1.26
CA GLY A 205 -32.75 0.99 2.03
C GLY A 205 -32.58 2.08 3.09
N GLN A 206 -31.53 1.98 3.91
CA GLN A 206 -31.22 2.97 4.94
C GLN A 206 -31.01 4.38 4.35
N ILE A 207 -30.27 4.51 3.25
CA ILE A 207 -30.01 5.79 2.59
C ILE A 207 -31.31 6.40 2.06
N LYS A 208 -32.24 5.59 1.53
CA LYS A 208 -33.56 6.09 1.10
C LYS A 208 -34.34 6.71 2.24
N GLU A 209 -34.33 6.08 3.42
CA GLU A 209 -34.99 6.61 4.62
C GLU A 209 -34.35 7.94 5.06
N ILE A 210 -33.02 8.01 5.06
CA ILE A 210 -32.27 9.24 5.38
C ILE A 210 -32.62 10.37 4.40
N VAL A 211 -32.59 10.10 3.09
CA VAL A 211 -32.91 11.08 2.05
C VAL A 211 -34.35 11.57 2.18
N ALA A 212 -35.30 10.68 2.48
CA ALA A 212 -36.69 11.06 2.70
C ALA A 212 -36.85 11.99 3.90
N ALA A 213 -36.18 11.69 5.02
CA ALA A 213 -36.20 12.53 6.22
C ALA A 213 -35.60 13.92 5.96
N LEU A 214 -34.43 13.99 5.30
CA LEU A 214 -33.80 15.27 4.92
C LEU A 214 -34.65 16.10 3.94
N GLY A 215 -35.45 15.44 3.10
CA GLY A 215 -36.40 16.10 2.21
C GLY A 215 -37.60 16.68 2.94
N ALA A 216 -38.11 15.97 3.96
CA ALA A 216 -39.25 16.42 4.77
C ALA A 216 -38.92 17.64 5.65
N ASP A 217 -37.66 17.75 6.10
CA ASP A 217 -37.18 18.85 6.94
C ASP A 217 -36.69 20.09 6.15
N ARG A 218 -36.84 20.11 4.82
CA ARG A 218 -36.41 21.24 4.00
C ARG A 218 -37.42 22.40 4.11
N PRO A 219 -37.00 23.63 4.45
CA PRO A 219 -37.91 24.77 4.49
C PRO A 219 -38.53 25.02 3.11
N PRO A 220 -39.80 25.47 3.03
CA PRO A 220 -40.41 25.84 1.76
C PRO A 220 -39.61 26.97 1.10
N GLU A 221 -39.39 26.84 -0.22
CA GLU A 221 -38.75 27.86 -1.07
C GLU A 221 -39.53 29.20 -1.07
#